data_AF-A0A1E4RLP0-F1
#
_entry.id   AF-A0A1E4RLP0-F1
#
_cell.length_a   1.000
_cell.length_b   1.000
_cell.length_c   1.000
_cell.angle_alpha   90.00
_cell.angle_beta   90.00
_cell.angle_gamma   90.00
#
_symmetry.space_group_name_H-M   'P 1'
#
loop_
_entity.id
_entity.type
_entity.pdbx_description
1 polymer ?
#
loop_
_entity_poly.entity_id
_entity_poly.type
_entity_poly.pdbx_seq_one_letter_code
_entity_poly.pdbx_strand_id
1 'polypeptide(L)'
;MSDPIDPPSATELEQEELDHPMRVIIIINSPDVPDADMDERLLDNIQSFDAMNAFFDSFDEAIAIPNDGHIKYEVGSDGLVVIVVDSRDLKLKALGWIDDYLAKLTSTAASTNDEGDEDTEPSKKQKK
;
A
#
# COMPACT_ATOMS: atom_id res chain seq x y z
N MET A 1 -6.88 53.35 2.22
CA MET A 1 -6.49 52.32 1.23
C MET A 1 -6.04 51.15 2.08
N SER A 2 -6.87 50.13 2.19
CA SER A 2 -6.59 48.93 2.99
C SER A 2 -6.18 47.85 1.99
N ASP A 3 -4.93 47.43 2.08
CA ASP A 3 -4.36 46.29 1.36
C ASP A 3 -4.94 44.95 1.88
N PRO A 4 -4.80 43.87 1.11
CA PRO A 4 -5.92 43.02 0.67
C PRO A 4 -6.23 41.87 1.64
N ILE A 5 -7.51 41.49 1.69
CA ILE A 5 -7.91 40.17 2.18
C ILE A 5 -7.75 39.22 0.99
N ASP A 6 -6.60 38.54 0.95
CA ASP A 6 -6.40 37.37 0.09
C ASP A 6 -7.44 36.31 0.49
N PRO A 7 -8.35 35.88 -0.39
CA PRO A 7 -9.16 34.71 -0.08
C PRO A 7 -8.20 33.53 0.10
N PRO A 8 -8.37 32.65 1.12
CA PRO A 8 -7.50 31.49 1.25
C PRO A 8 -7.55 30.75 -0.08
N SER A 9 -6.38 30.61 -0.69
CA SER A 9 -6.18 29.95 -1.97
C SER A 9 -6.94 28.63 -1.97
N ALA A 10 -7.67 28.38 -3.05
CA ALA A 10 -8.29 27.09 -3.34
C ALA A 10 -7.21 26.02 -3.58
N THR A 11 -6.55 25.59 -2.51
CA THR A 11 -5.56 24.51 -2.49
C THR A 11 -5.90 23.47 -1.41
N GLU A 12 -7.19 23.28 -1.12
CA GLU A 12 -7.68 22.16 -0.30
C GLU A 12 -8.32 21.09 -1.19
N LEU A 13 -7.70 20.83 -2.35
CA LEU A 13 -7.48 19.44 -2.68
C LEU A 13 -6.18 19.09 -1.97
N GLU A 14 -6.27 18.97 -0.64
CA GLU A 14 -5.41 18.07 0.11
C GLU A 14 -5.65 16.71 -0.54
N GLN A 15 -4.95 16.44 -1.64
CA GLN A 15 -4.69 15.09 -2.05
C GLN A 15 -4.18 14.46 -0.75
N GLU A 16 -4.90 13.47 -0.26
CA GLU A 16 -4.55 12.72 0.93
C GLU A 16 -3.22 12.02 0.63
N GLU A 17 -2.16 12.82 0.69
CA GLU A 17 -0.77 12.50 0.45
C GLU A 17 -0.18 12.21 1.82
N LEU A 18 0.55 11.11 1.90
CA LEU A 18 1.24 10.74 3.11
C LEU A 18 2.35 11.77 3.37
N ASP A 19 2.40 12.32 4.59
CA ASP A 19 3.44 13.30 4.98
C ASP A 19 4.86 12.69 4.87
N HIS A 20 4.94 11.36 5.02
CA HIS A 20 6.16 10.58 4.86
C HIS A 20 5.96 9.38 3.92
N PRO A 21 7.01 8.98 3.16
CA PRO A 21 6.94 7.82 2.30
C PRO A 21 6.61 6.57 3.12
N MET A 22 5.74 5.71 2.58
CA MET A 22 5.25 4.56 3.30
C MET A 22 6.39 3.63 3.74
N ARG A 23 6.38 3.21 5.00
CA ARG A 23 7.37 2.28 5.57
C ARG A 23 6.66 1.07 6.15
N VAL A 24 7.07 -0.11 5.72
CA VAL A 24 6.52 -1.38 6.19
C VAL A 24 7.57 -2.10 7.03
N ILE A 25 7.23 -2.37 8.28
CA ILE A 25 8.07 -3.09 9.24
C ILE A 25 7.44 -4.45 9.50
N ILE A 26 8.14 -5.52 9.18
CA ILE A 26 7.65 -6.90 9.35
C ILE A 26 8.37 -7.53 10.54
N ILE A 27 7.60 -7.98 11.52
CA ILE A 27 8.08 -8.54 12.79
C ILE A 27 7.58 -9.98 12.91
N ILE A 28 8.48 -10.94 13.17
CA ILE A 28 8.08 -12.28 13.58
C ILE A 28 7.78 -12.28 15.08
N ASN A 29 6.54 -12.60 15.44
CA ASN A 29 6.12 -12.82 16.82
C ASN A 29 5.86 -14.31 17.04
N SER A 30 6.93 -15.10 17.14
CA SER A 30 6.84 -16.55 17.37
C SER A 30 7.79 -16.96 18.49
N PRO A 31 7.36 -17.82 19.44
CA PRO A 31 8.23 -18.29 20.52
C PRO A 31 9.41 -19.15 20.02
N ASP A 32 9.35 -19.62 18.77
CA ASP A 32 10.40 -20.39 18.11
C ASP A 32 11.60 -19.52 17.67
N VAL A 33 11.42 -18.19 17.58
CA VAL A 33 12.44 -17.23 17.15
C VAL A 33 12.72 -16.25 18.30
N PRO A 34 13.72 -16.53 19.16
CA PRO A 34 13.98 -15.74 20.38
C PRO A 34 14.51 -14.33 20.08
N ASP A 35 15.18 -14.16 18.94
CA ASP A 35 15.51 -12.86 18.37
C ASP A 35 14.36 -12.47 17.44
N ALA A 36 13.50 -11.55 17.87
CA ALA A 36 12.43 -11.01 17.03
C ALA A 36 13.04 -10.49 15.73
N ASP A 37 12.88 -11.25 14.65
CA ASP A 37 13.52 -11.00 13.37
C ASP A 37 12.74 -9.89 12.66
N MET A 38 13.24 -8.66 12.73
CA MET A 38 12.61 -7.46 12.18
C MET A 38 13.20 -7.13 10.81
N ASP A 39 12.35 -6.98 9.79
CA ASP A 39 12.75 -6.46 8.48
C ASP A 39 11.97 -5.19 8.15
N GLU A 40 12.67 -4.20 7.61
CA GLU A 40 12.10 -2.93 7.16
C GLU A 40 12.13 -2.86 5.63
N ARG A 41 11.00 -2.49 5.03
CA ARG A 41 10.86 -2.16 3.62
C ARG A 41 10.35 -0.73 3.47
N LEU A 42 11.06 0.06 2.67
CA LEU A 42 10.70 1.43 2.37
C LEU A 42 10.02 1.50 1.00
N LEU A 43 8.78 1.98 0.96
CA LEU A 43 7.95 2.05 -0.23
C LEU A 43 7.78 3.52 -0.65
N ASP A 44 8.86 4.12 -1.15
CA ASP A 44 8.89 5.54 -1.57
C ASP A 44 7.92 5.87 -2.71
N ASN A 45 7.50 4.84 -3.46
CA ASN A 45 6.55 4.97 -4.56
C ASN A 45 5.09 5.11 -4.08
N ILE A 46 4.80 4.85 -2.81
CA ILE A 46 3.46 4.97 -2.23
C ILE A 46 3.45 6.22 -1.36
N GLN A 47 2.87 7.29 -1.91
CA GLN A 47 2.78 8.62 -1.28
C GLN A 47 1.33 9.07 -1.09
N SER A 48 0.34 8.23 -1.37
CA SER A 48 -1.08 8.59 -1.23
C SER A 48 -1.86 7.49 -0.52
N PHE A 49 -2.90 7.88 0.23
CA PHE A 49 -3.77 6.92 0.93
C PHE A 49 -4.43 5.91 -0.01
N ASP A 50 -4.77 6.33 -1.23
CA ASP A 50 -5.35 5.44 -2.25
C ASP A 50 -4.36 4.35 -2.71
N ALA A 51 -3.12 4.74 -3.02
CA ALA A 51 -2.05 3.81 -3.40
C ALA A 51 -1.70 2.84 -2.26
N MET A 52 -1.74 3.34 -1.02
CA MET A 52 -1.58 2.52 0.17
C MET A 52 -2.73 1.51 0.32
N ASN A 53 -3.99 1.95 0.19
CA ASN A 53 -5.14 1.05 0.23
C ASN A 53 -5.09 0.00 -0.87
N ALA A 54 -4.73 0.36 -2.10
CA ALA A 54 -4.59 -0.59 -3.21
C ALA A 54 -3.47 -1.63 -2.96
N PHE A 55 -2.36 -1.19 -2.36
CA PHE A 55 -1.31 -2.09 -1.90
C PHE A 55 -1.84 -3.07 -0.86
N PHE A 56 -2.58 -2.59 0.14
CA PHE A 56 -3.14 -3.45 1.18
C PHE A 56 -4.20 -4.41 0.65
N ASP A 57 -5.08 -3.97 -0.24
CA ASP A 57 -6.08 -4.83 -0.87
C ASP A 57 -5.42 -6.01 -1.60
N SER A 58 -4.39 -5.72 -2.40
CA SER A 58 -3.60 -6.73 -3.10
C SER A 58 -2.80 -7.63 -2.14
N PHE A 59 -2.27 -7.06 -1.06
CA PHE A 59 -1.55 -7.79 -0.02
C PHE A 59 -2.47 -8.71 0.77
N ASP A 60 -3.69 -8.25 1.08
CA ASP A 60 -4.71 -9.04 1.76
C ASP A 60 -5.08 -10.25 0.91
N GLU A 61 -5.41 -10.04 -0.37
CA GLU A 61 -5.76 -11.14 -1.27
C GLU A 61 -4.63 -12.18 -1.42
N ALA A 62 -3.38 -11.74 -1.52
CA ALA A 62 -2.25 -12.62 -1.76
C ALA A 62 -1.68 -13.28 -0.49
N ILE A 63 -1.69 -12.57 0.64
CA ILE A 63 -0.99 -12.95 1.88
C ILE A 63 -1.96 -13.05 3.05
N ALA A 64 -2.79 -12.04 3.32
CA ALA A 64 -3.57 -12.03 4.55
C ALA A 64 -4.75 -13.01 4.55
N ILE A 65 -5.58 -13.01 3.50
CA ILE A 65 -6.71 -13.94 3.33
C ILE A 65 -6.28 -15.42 3.42
N PRO A 66 -5.23 -15.89 2.70
CA PRO A 66 -4.81 -17.28 2.82
C PRO A 66 -4.20 -17.64 4.18
N ASN A 67 -3.78 -16.64 4.97
CA ASN A 67 -3.15 -16.83 6.28
C ASN A 67 -3.92 -16.13 7.40
N ASP A 68 -5.24 -16.02 7.23
CA ASP A 68 -6.15 -15.31 8.12
C ASP A 68 -5.98 -15.82 9.57
N GLY A 69 -5.77 -14.90 10.50
CA GLY A 69 -5.49 -15.19 11.92
C GLY A 69 -4.02 -15.41 12.30
N HIS A 70 -3.10 -15.56 11.34
CA HIS A 70 -1.65 -15.71 11.59
C HIS A 70 -0.82 -14.47 11.21
N ILE A 71 -1.48 -13.47 10.64
CA ILE A 71 -0.92 -12.17 10.29
C ILE A 71 -1.80 -11.08 10.89
N LYS A 72 -1.17 -10.03 11.41
CA LYS A 72 -1.81 -8.82 11.88
C LYS A 72 -1.03 -7.65 11.36
N TYR A 73 -1.69 -6.55 11.04
CA TYR A 73 -0.98 -5.34 10.67
C TYR A 73 -1.68 -4.12 11.25
N GLU A 74 -0.90 -3.08 11.53
CA GLU A 74 -1.37 -1.77 11.91
C GLU A 74 -0.91 -0.75 10.88
N VAL A 75 -1.83 0.12 10.47
CA VAL A 75 -1.58 1.20 9.52
C VAL A 75 -1.63 2.51 10.30
N GLY A 76 -0.48 3.15 10.43
CA GLY A 76 -0.36 4.49 10.97
C GLY A 76 -0.77 5.54 9.94
N SER A 77 -1.42 6.61 10.41
CA SER A 77 -1.80 7.76 9.58
C SER A 77 -0.61 8.51 8.97
N ASP A 78 0.60 8.20 9.43
CA ASP A 78 1.88 8.79 9.00
C ASP A 78 2.56 7.99 7.87
N GLY A 79 1.91 6.93 7.38
CA GLY A 79 2.50 6.01 6.38
C GLY A 79 3.39 4.93 6.99
N LEU A 80 3.45 4.84 8.31
CA LEU A 80 4.13 3.75 9.02
C LEU A 80 3.21 2.55 9.18
N VAL A 81 3.66 1.39 8.71
CA VAL A 81 2.91 0.14 8.72
C VAL A 81 3.70 -0.91 9.46
N VAL A 82 3.07 -1.55 10.44
CA VAL A 82 3.70 -2.63 11.21
C VAL A 82 2.94 -3.91 10.93
N ILE A 83 3.61 -4.89 10.33
CA ILE A 83 3.07 -6.22 10.05
C ILE A 83 3.70 -7.20 11.04
N VAL A 84 2.87 -7.90 11.80
CA VAL A 84 3.25 -8.94 12.74
C VAL A 84 2.80 -10.28 12.20
N VAL A 85 3.75 -11.21 12.05
CA VAL A 85 3.48 -12.58 11.58
C VAL A 85 3.88 -13.61 12.62
N ASP A 86 3.12 -14.69 12.70
CA ASP A 86 3.35 -15.77 13.67
C ASP A 86 4.42 -16.79 13.20
N SER A 87 4.80 -16.74 11.92
CA SER A 87 5.67 -17.73 11.29
C SER A 87 6.71 -17.10 10.35
N ARG A 88 7.92 -17.67 10.35
CA ARG A 88 9.01 -17.24 9.45
C ARG A 88 8.70 -17.43 7.97
N ASP A 89 7.95 -18.48 7.63
CA ASP A 89 7.52 -18.73 6.24
C ASP A 89 6.62 -17.60 5.72
N LEU A 90 5.70 -17.10 6.57
CA LEU A 90 4.83 -15.96 6.23
C LEU A 90 5.62 -14.69 6.04
N LYS A 91 6.62 -14.44 6.90
CA LYS A 91 7.54 -13.31 6.70
C LYS A 91 8.21 -13.37 5.34
N LEU A 92 8.79 -14.51 4.97
CA LEU A 92 9.50 -14.67 3.70
C LEU A 92 8.56 -14.49 2.51
N LYS A 93 7.32 -15.01 2.59
CA LYS A 93 6.29 -14.80 1.58
C LYS A 93 5.89 -13.32 1.46
N ALA A 94 5.63 -12.66 2.58
CA ALA A 94 5.26 -11.25 2.62
C ALA A 94 6.39 -10.36 2.06
N LEU A 95 7.65 -10.60 2.48
CA LEU A 95 8.81 -9.90 1.94
C LEU A 95 8.95 -10.12 0.43
N GLY A 96 8.91 -11.37 -0.03
CA GLY A 96 9.03 -11.69 -1.45
C GLY A 96 7.92 -11.05 -2.29
N TRP A 97 6.69 -11.01 -1.77
CA TRP A 97 5.58 -10.34 -2.43
C TRP A 97 5.75 -8.82 -2.46
N ILE A 98 6.21 -8.20 -1.38
CA ILE A 98 6.47 -6.74 -1.33
C ILE A 98 7.57 -6.36 -2.31
N ASP A 99 8.67 -7.11 -2.34
CA ASP A 99 9.75 -6.89 -3.30
C ASP A 99 9.26 -7.03 -4.76
N ASP A 100 8.42 -8.04 -5.06
CA ASP A 100 7.81 -8.22 -6.39
C ASP A 100 6.83 -7.08 -6.74
N TYR A 101 6.02 -6.64 -5.80
CA TYR A 101 5.10 -5.51 -5.97
C TYR A 101 5.88 -4.20 -6.25
N LEU A 102 6.97 -3.96 -5.53
CA LEU A 102 7.85 -2.81 -5.76
C LEU A 102 8.55 -2.87 -7.12
N ALA A 103 9.00 -4.05 -7.55
CA ALA A 103 9.58 -4.24 -8.87
C ALA A 103 8.58 -3.94 -10.00
N LYS A 104 7.30 -4.27 -9.80
CA LYS A 104 6.20 -3.93 -10.72
C LYS A 104 5.92 -2.43 -10.72
N LEU A 105 5.85 -1.79 -9.54
CA LEU A 105 5.61 -0.34 -9.44
C LEU A 105 6.71 0.48 -10.13
N THR A 106 7.97 0.10 -9.94
CA THR A 106 9.10 0.77 -10.59
C THR A 106 9.12 0.56 -12.11
N SER A 107 8.62 -0.58 -12.60
CA SER A 107 8.45 -0.80 -14.04
C SER A 107 7.30 0.02 -14.63
N THR A 108 6.20 0.19 -13.90
CA THR A 108 5.06 1.02 -14.34
C THR A 108 5.38 2.52 -14.30
N ALA A 109 6.18 2.99 -13.35
CA ALA A 109 6.63 4.38 -13.27
C ALA A 109 7.58 4.80 -14.43
N ALA A 110 8.22 3.85 -15.11
CA ALA A 110 9.05 4.11 -16.28
C ALA A 110 8.24 4.28 -17.60
N SER A 111 6.93 3.99 -17.58
CA SER A 111 6.02 4.15 -18.71
C SER A 111 4.92 5.18 -18.41
N THR A 112 5.28 6.38 -17.95
CA THR A 112 4.40 7.54 -18.19
C THR A 112 4.65 8.08 -19.60
N ASN A 113 4.38 7.24 -20.60
CA ASN A 113 3.98 7.69 -21.93
C ASN A 113 3.28 6.53 -22.66
N ASP A 114 1.97 6.67 -22.80
CA ASP A 114 1.08 6.03 -23.78
C ASP A 114 0.44 4.65 -23.46
N GLU A 115 -0.85 4.57 -23.85
CA GLU A 115 -1.78 3.42 -23.92
C GLU A 115 -2.37 2.97 -22.55
N GLY A 116 -3.62 3.28 -22.19
CA GLY A 116 -4.83 3.17 -23.02
C GLY A 116 -5.26 1.71 -23.11
N ASP A 117 -5.82 1.16 -22.02
CA ASP A 117 -6.50 -0.14 -22.06
C ASP A 117 -7.98 0.06 -21.68
N GLU A 118 -8.77 0.28 -22.72
CA GLU A 118 -10.17 -0.11 -22.76
C GLU A 118 -10.24 -1.64 -22.67
N ASP A 119 -10.91 -2.21 -21.66
CA ASP A 119 -11.77 -3.37 -21.91
C ASP A 119 -13.01 -3.38 -21.00
N THR A 120 -14.04 -2.73 -21.53
CA THR A 120 -15.41 -3.24 -21.70
C THR A 120 -16.17 -3.83 -20.49
N GLU A 121 -17.03 -2.99 -19.91
CA GLU A 121 -18.39 -3.41 -19.58
C GLU A 121 -19.25 -3.51 -20.85
N PRO A 122 -19.86 -4.68 -21.15
CA PRO A 122 -21.15 -4.66 -21.81
C PRO A 122 -22.23 -5.31 -20.93
N SER A 123 -23.15 -4.46 -20.53
CA SER A 123 -24.42 -4.72 -19.86
C SER A 123 -25.16 -5.95 -20.42
N LYS A 124 -25.46 -6.93 -19.56
CA LYS A 124 -26.42 -7.99 -19.91
C LYS A 124 -27.86 -7.47 -19.81
N LYS A 125 -28.41 -7.26 -21.00
CA LYS A 125 -29.78 -6.93 -21.39
C LYS A 125 -30.90 -7.57 -20.56
N GLN A 126 -31.82 -6.70 -20.19
CA GLN A 126 -33.24 -6.93 -19.96
C GLN A 126 -33.96 -7.45 -21.23
N LYS A 127 -35.11 -8.10 -20.99
CA LYS A 127 -36.21 -8.52 -21.91
C LYS A 127 -36.12 -9.90 -22.56
N LYS A 128 -36.96 -10.80 -22.04
CA LYS A 128 -38.01 -11.43 -22.83
C LYS A 128 -39.27 -11.58 -22.00
#